data_AF-A0A6A6FHR7-F1
#
_entry.id   AF-A0A6A6FHR7-F1
#
_cell.length_a   1.000
_cell.length_b   1.000
_cell.length_c   1.000
_cell.angle_alpha   90.00
_cell.angle_beta   90.00
_cell.angle_gamma   90.00
#
_symmetry.space_group_name_H-M   'P 1'
#
loop_
_entity.id
_entity.type
_entity.pdbx_description
1 polymer ?
#
loop_
_entity_poly.entity_id
_entity_poly.type
_entity_poly.pdbx_seq_one_letter_code
_entity_poly.pdbx_strand_id
1 'polypeptide(L)'
;MNRGLLASTVTAEGPGVLYLGCFVAAAGIWVILGLNIAWLNTNNPRYGKRATASGMQIMLGNIPGVISPWLYTNNDAPLYTKGHAVNLALVAFAGVVHAVMCFYFTWENKQRSMGRRDHRIEGKTEKEILEMADESPRFQFTR
;
A
#
# COMPACT_ATOMS: atom_id res chain seq x y z
N MET A 1 -19.00 -23.49 -19.14
CA MET A 1 -17.90 -22.74 -19.80
C MET A 1 -16.60 -23.48 -19.50
N ASN A 2 -15.92 -23.96 -20.55
CA ASN A 2 -15.00 -25.10 -20.50
C ASN A 2 -13.65 -24.75 -19.84
N ARG A 3 -13.37 -25.26 -18.64
CA ARG A 3 -12.10 -25.05 -17.90
C ARG A 3 -10.85 -25.51 -18.67
N GLY A 4 -11.01 -26.48 -19.58
CA GLY A 4 -9.92 -26.95 -20.44
C GLY A 4 -9.45 -25.96 -21.50
N LEU A 5 -10.32 -25.04 -21.95
CA LEU A 5 -9.97 -24.08 -23.01
C LEU A 5 -9.05 -22.96 -22.50
N LEU A 6 -9.27 -22.52 -21.24
CA LEU A 6 -8.45 -21.49 -20.60
C LEU A 6 -7.05 -21.99 -20.26
N ALA A 7 -6.90 -23.28 -19.94
CA ALA A 7 -5.60 -23.89 -19.70
C ALA A 7 -4.76 -23.94 -21.00
N SER A 8 -5.39 -24.29 -22.13
CA SER A 8 -4.72 -24.36 -23.43
C SER A 8 -4.33 -22.99 -24.00
N THR A 9 -5.04 -21.92 -23.66
CA THR A 9 -4.70 -20.57 -24.16
C THR A 9 -3.51 -19.96 -23.41
N VAL A 10 -3.35 -20.24 -22.11
CA VAL A 10 -2.20 -19.75 -21.34
C VAL A 10 -0.92 -20.54 -21.67
N THR A 11 -1.04 -21.83 -22.00
CA THR A 11 0.09 -22.62 -22.51
C THR A 11 0.41 -22.36 -23.99
N ALA A 12 -0.45 -21.67 -24.73
CA ALA A 12 -0.19 -21.24 -26.11
C ALA A 12 0.75 -20.02 -26.18
N GLU A 13 0.86 -19.24 -25.11
CA GLU A 13 1.89 -18.21 -24.97
C GLU A 13 3.19 -18.89 -24.53
N GLY A 14 4.22 -18.86 -25.37
CA GLY A 14 5.46 -19.61 -25.13
C GLY A 14 6.09 -19.31 -23.76
N PRO A 15 6.87 -20.24 -23.17
CA PRO A 15 7.41 -20.12 -21.81
C PRO A 15 8.07 -18.77 -21.51
N GLY A 16 8.73 -18.16 -22.50
CA GLY A 16 9.37 -16.86 -22.36
C GLY A 16 8.45 -15.70 -21.95
N VAL A 17 7.19 -15.69 -22.40
CA VAL A 17 6.23 -14.62 -22.05
C VAL A 17 5.81 -14.73 -20.59
N LEU A 18 5.59 -15.95 -20.10
CA LEU A 18 5.29 -16.21 -18.69
C LEU A 18 6.47 -15.84 -17.77
N TYR A 19 7.70 -16.17 -18.18
CA TYR A 19 8.90 -15.76 -17.44
C TYR A 19 9.07 -14.25 -17.41
N LEU A 20 8.91 -13.57 -18.54
CA LEU A 20 8.99 -12.12 -18.61
C LEU A 20 7.92 -11.46 -17.72
N GLY A 21 6.68 -11.95 -17.74
CA GLY A 21 5.61 -11.50 -16.85
C GLY A 21 5.97 -11.67 -15.38
N CYS A 22 6.59 -12.79 -15.00
CA CYS A 22 7.05 -13.04 -13.63
C CYS A 22 8.14 -12.04 -13.21
N PHE A 23 9.13 -11.77 -14.07
CA PHE A 23 10.19 -10.80 -13.78
C PHE A 23 9.65 -9.36 -13.63
N VAL A 24 8.74 -8.95 -14.52
CA VAL A 24 8.10 -7.62 -14.44
C VAL A 24 7.27 -7.50 -13.17
N ALA A 25 6.49 -8.53 -12.81
CA ALA A 25 5.73 -8.54 -11.58
C ALA A 25 6.63 -8.47 -10.34
N ALA A 26 7.71 -9.27 -10.29
CA ALA A 26 8.67 -9.25 -9.20
C ALA A 26 9.34 -7.87 -9.06
N ALA A 27 9.80 -7.27 -10.16
CA ALA A 27 10.39 -5.94 -10.15
C ALA A 27 9.40 -4.88 -9.63
N GLY A 28 8.15 -4.92 -10.10
CA GLY A 28 7.11 -3.98 -9.66
C GLY A 28 6.83 -4.06 -8.16
N ILE A 29 6.75 -5.26 -7.60
CA ILE A 29 6.50 -5.47 -6.17
C ILE A 29 7.60 -4.80 -5.31
N TRP A 30 8.87 -5.01 -5.66
CA TRP A 30 9.99 -4.43 -4.90
C TRP A 30 10.03 -2.90 -4.93
N VAL A 31 9.71 -2.30 -6.09
CA VAL A 31 9.64 -0.83 -6.23
C VAL A 31 8.50 -0.26 -5.38
N ILE A 32 7.32 -0.87 -5.45
CA ILE A 32 6.13 -0.40 -4.72
C ILE A 32 6.35 -0.52 -3.20
N LEU A 33 7.00 -1.59 -2.73
CA LEU A 33 7.31 -1.77 -1.31
C LEU A 33 8.22 -0.66 -0.78
N GLY A 34 9.31 -0.35 -1.49
CA GLY A 34 10.24 0.72 -1.09
C GLY A 34 9.57 2.10 -1.08
N LEU A 35 8.77 2.39 -2.11
CA LEU A 35 8.07 3.68 -2.23
C LEU A 35 7.06 3.88 -1.09
N ASN A 36 6.28 2.86 -0.73
CA ASN A 36 5.31 2.96 0.35
C ASN A 36 5.98 3.25 1.70
N ILE A 37 7.10 2.58 1.99
CA ILE A 37 7.84 2.81 3.24
C ILE A 37 8.43 4.22 3.26
N ALA A 38 8.98 4.71 2.15
CA ALA A 38 9.49 6.06 2.05
C ALA A 38 8.38 7.10 2.27
N TRP A 39 7.24 6.94 1.61
CA TRP A 39 6.09 7.83 1.74
C TRP A 39 5.51 7.84 3.16
N LEU A 40 5.40 6.67 3.78
CA LEU A 40 4.95 6.55 5.18
C LEU A 40 5.91 7.26 6.15
N ASN A 41 7.21 7.13 5.94
CA ASN A 41 8.21 7.76 6.79
C ASN A 41 8.20 9.29 6.69
N THR A 42 8.03 9.84 5.48
CA THR A 42 7.99 11.29 5.28
C THR A 42 6.73 11.91 5.88
N ASN A 43 5.60 11.21 5.85
CA ASN A 43 4.34 11.70 6.41
C ASN A 43 4.24 11.58 7.95
N ASN A 44 5.20 10.93 8.60
CA ASN A 44 5.26 10.79 10.04
C ASN A 44 6.52 11.48 10.59
N PRO A 45 6.48 12.72 11.06
CA PRO A 45 7.67 13.41 11.57
C PRO A 45 8.22 12.81 12.88
N ARG A 46 7.37 12.15 13.68
CA ARG A 46 7.76 11.60 14.99
C ARG A 46 8.35 10.19 14.83
N TYR A 47 9.56 9.97 15.36
CA TYR A 47 10.26 8.68 15.29
C TYR A 47 9.42 7.50 15.80
N GLY A 48 8.76 7.65 16.95
CA GLY A 48 7.89 6.61 17.51
C GLY A 48 6.75 6.21 16.56
N LYS A 49 6.05 7.20 15.97
CA LYS A 49 4.97 6.95 15.01
C LYS A 49 5.49 6.24 13.75
N ARG A 50 6.65 6.68 13.21
CA ARG A 50 7.31 6.04 12.06
C ARG A 50 7.68 4.60 12.30
N ALA A 51 8.32 4.32 13.44
CA ALA A 51 8.78 2.98 13.78
C ALA A 51 7.59 2.03 13.94
N THR A 52 6.55 2.44 14.67
CA THR A 52 5.33 1.66 14.84
C THR A 52 4.62 1.42 13.51
N ALA A 53 4.44 2.47 12.69
CA ALA A 53 3.74 2.35 11.41
C ALA A 53 4.50 1.46 10.42
N SER A 54 5.83 1.62 10.31
CA SER A 54 6.67 0.78 9.45
C SER A 54 6.69 -0.66 9.94
N GLY A 55 6.77 -0.88 11.25
CA GLY A 55 6.68 -2.21 11.86
C GLY A 55 5.36 -2.89 11.54
N MET A 56 4.23 -2.19 11.72
CA MET A 56 2.90 -2.71 11.36
C MET A 56 2.80 -3.06 9.87
N GLN A 57 3.34 -2.22 8.98
CA GLN A 57 3.35 -2.50 7.54
C GLN A 57 4.10 -3.79 7.22
N ILE A 58 5.27 -4.01 7.83
CA ILE A 58 6.06 -5.25 7.65
C ILE A 58 5.31 -6.46 8.21
N MET A 59 4.69 -6.34 9.39
CA MET A 59 3.90 -7.42 9.99
C MET A 59 2.74 -7.85 9.07
N LEU A 60 1.98 -6.89 8.56
CA LEU A 60 0.89 -7.17 7.60
C LEU A 60 1.42 -7.81 6.31
N GLY A 61 2.61 -7.41 5.85
CA GLY A 61 3.27 -7.99 4.68
C GLY A 61 3.62 -9.48 4.82
N ASN A 62 3.76 -10.00 6.05
CA ASN A 62 4.07 -11.40 6.29
C ASN A 62 2.82 -12.30 6.37
N ILE A 63 1.64 -11.74 6.62
CA ILE A 63 0.38 -12.50 6.76
C ILE A 63 0.02 -13.34 5.52
N PRO A 64 0.16 -12.84 4.28
CA PRO A 64 -0.16 -13.61 3.07
C PRO A 64 0.62 -14.91 2.97
N GLY A 65 1.84 -15.00 3.53
CA GLY A 65 2.63 -16.24 3.51
C GLY A 65 1.95 -17.39 4.26
N VAL A 66 1.21 -17.09 5.33
CA VAL A 66 0.46 -18.08 6.11
C VAL A 66 -0.85 -18.47 5.43
N ILE A 67 -1.49 -17.53 4.71
CA ILE A 67 -2.78 -17.74 4.04
C ILE A 67 -2.60 -18.44 2.69
N SER A 68 -1.45 -18.28 2.03
CA SER A 68 -1.19 -18.79 0.68
C SER A 68 -1.45 -20.30 0.51
N PRO A 69 -1.01 -21.21 1.41
CA PRO A 69 -1.26 -22.65 1.26
C PRO A 69 -2.74 -23.03 1.24
N TRP A 70 -3.59 -22.27 1.93
CA TRP A 70 -5.03 -22.48 1.98
C TRP A 70 -5.73 -22.01 0.71
N LEU A 71 -5.18 -20.97 0.09
CA LEU A 71 -5.76 -20.32 -1.08
C LEU A 71 -5.36 -21.01 -2.40
N TYR A 72 -4.16 -21.59 -2.44
CA TYR A 72 -3.62 -22.34 -3.57
C TYR A 72 -3.80 -23.85 -3.33
N THR A 73 -5.05 -24.32 -3.40
CA THR A 73 -5.33 -25.77 -3.27
C THR A 73 -5.03 -26.51 -4.58
N ASN A 74 -4.51 -27.75 -4.48
CA ASN A 74 -4.26 -28.64 -5.63
C ASN A 74 -5.49 -28.86 -6.54
N ASN A 75 -6.70 -28.72 -5.98
CA ASN A 75 -7.97 -28.84 -6.69
C ASN A 75 -8.22 -27.71 -7.72
N ASP A 76 -7.51 -26.58 -7.61
CA ASP A 76 -7.60 -25.45 -8.54
C ASP A 76 -6.42 -25.39 -9.51
N ALA A 77 -5.53 -26.39 -9.50
CA ALA A 77 -4.51 -26.56 -10.53
C ALA A 77 -5.17 -26.80 -11.92
N PRO A 78 -4.54 -26.39 -13.04
CA PRO A 78 -3.22 -25.75 -13.15
C PRO A 78 -3.26 -24.21 -13.10
N LEU A 79 -4.44 -23.59 -13.15
CA LEU A 79 -4.58 -22.13 -13.30
C LEU A 79 -4.67 -21.37 -11.97
N TYR A 80 -4.92 -22.05 -10.85
CA TYR A 80 -5.04 -21.46 -9.50
C TYR A 80 -5.89 -20.19 -9.46
N THR A 81 -7.01 -20.17 -10.20
CA THR A 81 -7.80 -18.95 -10.44
C THR A 81 -8.29 -18.29 -9.16
N LYS A 82 -8.58 -19.06 -8.11
CA LYS A 82 -9.02 -18.52 -6.80
C LYS A 82 -7.90 -17.74 -6.11
N GLY A 83 -6.67 -18.29 -6.11
CA GLY A 83 -5.50 -17.62 -5.55
C GLY A 83 -5.19 -16.30 -6.25
N HIS A 84 -5.19 -16.31 -7.59
CA HIS A 84 -4.96 -15.10 -8.37
C HIS A 84 -6.10 -14.08 -8.25
N ALA A 85 -7.37 -14.51 -8.19
CA ALA A 85 -8.50 -13.60 -8.03
C ALA A 85 -8.46 -12.87 -6.68
N VAL A 86 -8.14 -13.58 -5.59
CA VAL A 86 -8.02 -12.96 -4.26
C VAL A 86 -6.80 -12.04 -4.19
N ASN A 87 -5.67 -12.43 -4.79
CA ASN A 87 -4.51 -11.54 -4.86
C ASN A 87 -4.84 -10.24 -5.62
N LEU A 88 -5.53 -10.33 -6.75
CA LEU A 88 -5.97 -9.17 -7.52
C LEU A 88 -6.94 -8.29 -6.71
N ALA A 89 -7.88 -8.90 -5.97
CA ALA A 89 -8.81 -8.18 -5.11
C ALA A 89 -8.09 -7.44 -3.98
N LEU A 90 -7.07 -8.06 -3.35
CA LEU A 90 -6.26 -7.44 -2.31
C LEU A 90 -5.41 -6.29 -2.85
N VAL A 91 -4.82 -6.43 -4.04
CA VAL A 91 -4.07 -5.35 -4.70
C VAL A 91 -5.00 -4.19 -5.06
N ALA A 92 -6.18 -4.47 -5.60
CA ALA A 92 -7.18 -3.45 -5.90
C ALA A 92 -7.63 -2.73 -4.62
N PHE A 93 -7.90 -3.46 -3.54
CA PHE A 93 -8.24 -2.89 -2.24
C PHE A 93 -7.12 -1.99 -1.69
N ALA A 94 -5.86 -2.45 -1.76
CA ALA A 94 -4.72 -1.64 -1.36
C ALA A 94 -4.61 -0.34 -2.19
N GLY A 95 -4.87 -0.42 -3.50
CA GLY A 95 -4.93 0.75 -4.37
C GLY A 95 -6.01 1.75 -3.96
N VAL A 96 -7.22 1.28 -3.60
CA VAL A 96 -8.30 2.15 -3.08
C VAL A 96 -7.88 2.81 -1.78
N VAL A 97 -7.31 2.06 -0.83
CA VAL A 97 -6.84 2.63 0.45
C VAL A 97 -5.76 3.69 0.22
N HIS A 98 -4.83 3.44 -0.70
CA HIS A 98 -3.79 4.40 -1.06
C HIS A 98 -4.39 5.68 -1.68
N ALA A 99 -5.33 5.54 -2.61
CA ALA A 99 -6.03 6.68 -3.23
C ALA A 99 -6.81 7.51 -2.19
N VAL A 100 -7.49 6.84 -1.25
CA VAL A 100 -8.21 7.51 -0.15
C VAL A 100 -7.23 8.29 0.74
N MET A 101 -6.06 7.72 1.06
CA MET A 101 -5.03 8.42 1.83
C MET A 101 -4.47 9.63 1.08
N CYS A 102 -4.12 9.50 -0.21
CA CYS A 102 -3.67 10.62 -1.02
C CYS A 102 -4.71 11.76 -1.08
N PHE A 103 -5.99 11.40 -1.24
CA PHE A 103 -7.08 12.37 -1.20
C PHE A 103 -7.20 13.04 0.18
N TYR A 104 -7.14 12.26 1.25
CA TYR A 104 -7.21 12.76 2.62
C TYR A 104 -6.07 13.73 2.93
N PHE A 105 -4.81 13.39 2.58
CA PHE A 105 -3.66 14.27 2.77
C PHE A 105 -3.78 15.55 1.94
N THR A 106 -4.28 15.45 0.70
CA THR A 106 -4.51 16.63 -0.14
C THR A 106 -5.59 17.54 0.45
N TRP A 107 -6.68 16.95 0.94
CA TRP A 107 -7.76 17.66 1.59
C TRP A 107 -7.32 18.32 2.89
N GLU A 108 -6.64 17.61 3.79
CA GLU A 108 -6.16 18.14 5.06
C GLU A 108 -5.11 19.25 4.83
N ASN A 109 -4.19 19.09 3.86
CA ASN A 109 -3.27 20.17 3.46
C ASN A 109 -4.03 21.42 2.97
N LYS A 110 -5.12 21.26 2.22
CA LYS A 110 -5.97 22.38 1.77
C LYS A 110 -6.70 23.05 2.94
N GLN A 111 -7.19 22.27 3.92
CA GLN A 111 -7.82 22.84 5.11
C GLN A 111 -6.82 23.61 5.98
N ARG A 112 -5.58 23.10 6.09
CA ARG A 112 -4.47 23.77 6.80
C ARG A 112 -4.06 25.07 6.09
N SER A 113 -3.96 25.07 4.75
CA SER A 113 -3.61 26.29 4.00
C SER A 113 -4.69 27.38 4.07
N MET A 114 -5.96 27.01 4.31
CA MET A 114 -7.06 27.96 4.52
C MET A 114 -7.14 28.48 5.97
N GLY A 115 -6.17 28.17 6.83
CA GLY A 115 -6.13 28.62 8.23
C GLY A 115 -7.17 27.97 9.14
N ARG A 116 -7.96 27.00 8.65
CA ARG A 116 -9.06 26.38 9.42
C ARG A 116 -8.58 25.50 10.58
N ARG A 117 -7.27 25.26 10.67
CA ARG A 117 -6.61 24.51 11.73
C ARG A 117 -5.77 25.40 12.66
N ASP A 118 -5.73 26.71 12.45
CA ASP A 118 -4.85 27.62 13.20
C ASP A 118 -5.26 27.75 14.68
N HIS A 119 -6.54 27.53 14.99
CA HIS A 119 -7.03 27.38 16.38
C HIS A 119 -6.27 26.32 17.20
N ARG A 120 -5.59 25.36 16.56
CA ARG A 120 -4.81 24.30 17.25
C ARG A 120 -3.49 24.80 17.84
N ILE A 121 -2.99 25.95 17.39
CA ILE A 121 -1.72 26.55 17.85
C ILE A 121 -1.94 27.84 18.64
N GLU A 122 -3.18 28.33 18.74
CA GLU A 122 -3.51 29.50 19.55
C GLU A 122 -3.15 29.27 21.03
N GLY A 123 -2.38 30.20 21.61
CA GLY A 123 -1.95 30.14 23.01
C GLY A 123 -0.77 29.19 23.29
N LYS A 124 -0.21 28.52 22.28
CA LYS A 124 0.96 27.64 22.44
C LYS A 124 2.27 28.39 22.22
N THR A 125 3.28 28.05 23.02
CA THR A 125 4.65 28.53 22.82
C THR A 125 5.29 27.86 21.60
N GLU A 126 6.34 28.47 21.04
CA GLU A 126 7.00 27.95 19.84
C GLU A 126 7.60 26.54 20.05
N LYS A 127 8.04 26.23 21.28
CA LYS A 127 8.48 24.87 21.65
C LYS A 127 7.35 23.85 21.60
N GLU A 128 6.16 24.18 22.12
CA GLU A 128 4.99 23.30 22.10
C GLU A 128 4.45 23.08 20.68
N ILE A 129 4.54 24.11 19.81
CA ILE A 129 4.17 24.01 18.39
C ILE A 129 5.13 23.06 17.64
N LEU A 130 6.42 23.07 17.99
CA LEU A 130 7.40 22.15 17.41
C LEU A 130 7.18 20.69 17.88
N GLU A 131 6.79 20.50 19.14
CA GLU A 131 6.51 19.17 19.70
C GLU A 131 5.27 18.49 19.09
N MET A 132 4.30 19.28 18.59
CA MET A 132 3.09 18.78 17.93
C MET A 132 3.35 18.01 16.63
N ALA A 133 4.50 18.19 15.99
CA ALA A 133 4.92 17.44 14.80
C ALA A 133 3.83 17.41 13.69
N ASP A 134 3.23 16.26 13.37
CA ASP A 134 2.19 16.09 12.33
C ASP A 134 0.85 16.77 12.63
N GLU A 135 0.60 17.06 13.91
CA GLU A 135 -0.61 17.75 14.37
C GLU A 135 -0.51 19.27 14.18
N SER A 136 0.70 19.78 13.94
CA SER A 136 0.92 21.18 13.65
C SER A 136 0.25 21.59 12.32
N PRO A 137 -0.55 22.67 12.31
CA PRO A 137 -1.09 23.24 11.07
C PRO A 137 -0.01 23.63 10.06
N ARG A 138 1.23 23.86 10.53
CA ARG A 138 2.40 24.19 9.70
C ARG A 138 2.98 22.97 8.98
N PHE A 139 2.68 21.75 9.42
CA PHE A 139 3.17 20.53 8.77
C PHE A 139 2.35 20.24 7.50
N GLN A 140 3.06 20.00 6.39
CA GLN A 140 2.47 19.63 5.11
C GLN A 140 2.74 18.16 4.81
N PHE A 141 1.68 17.38 4.59
CA PHE A 141 1.81 16.00 4.16
C PHE A 141 2.34 15.93 2.73
N THR A 142 3.25 15.00 2.48
CA THR A 142 3.78 14.72 1.14
C THR A 142 2.78 13.89 0.36
N ARG A 143 2.56 14.28 -0.90
CA ARG A 143 1.62 13.62 -1.82
C ARG A 143 2.19 12.32 -2.35
#